data_AF-A0A6M0BK08-F1
#
_entry.id   AF-A0A6M0BK08-F1
#
_cell.length_a   1.000
_cell.length_b   1.000
_cell.length_c   1.000
_cell.angle_alpha   90.00
_cell.angle_beta   90.00
_cell.angle_gamma   90.00
#
_symmetry.space_group_name_H-M   'P 1'
#
loop_
_entity.id
_entity.type
_entity.pdbx_description
1 polymer ?
#
loop_
_entity_poly.entity_id
_entity_poly.type
_entity_poly.pdbx_seq_one_letter_code
_entity_poly.pdbx_strand_id
1 'polypeptide(L)' 'MTPEKQKELNEYLQAIAKILYEDSDPTKLDTMAGIEETVREKTLEYITPKIGFFLSKKQQKPRPED' A
#
# COMPACT_ATOMS: atom_id res chain seq x y z
N MET A 1 5.06 -14.87 -7.14
CA MET A 1 5.36 -13.65 -7.92
C MET A 1 6.28 -14.06 -9.06
N THR A 2 6.04 -13.64 -10.31
CA THR A 2 7.06 -13.82 -11.36
C THR A 2 8.09 -12.69 -11.24
N PRO A 3 9.32 -12.84 -11.79
CA PRO A 3 10.33 -11.78 -11.75
C PRO A 3 9.83 -10.44 -12.32
N GLU A 4 9.05 -10.49 -13.40
CA GLU A 4 8.48 -9.31 -14.05
C GLU A 4 7.48 -8.61 -13.13
N LYS A 5 6.57 -9.37 -12.50
CA LYS A 5 5.61 -8.83 -11.53
C LYS A 5 6.29 -8.29 -10.27
N GLN A 6 7.41 -8.88 -9.85
CA GLN A 6 8.18 -8.37 -8.71
C GLN A 6 8.85 -7.02 -9.05
N LYS A 7 9.38 -6.89 -10.27
CA LYS A 7 9.97 -5.64 -10.74
C LYS A 7 8.92 -4.52 -10.81
N GLU A 8 7.78 -4.81 -11.43
CA GLU A 8 6.64 -3.88 -11.51
C GLU A 8 6.17 -3.46 -10.11
N LEU A 9 6.02 -4.41 -9.19
CA LEU A 9 5.68 -4.11 -7.79
C LEU A 9 6.71 -3.17 -7.13
N ASN A 10 8.01 -3.42 -7.33
CA ASN A 10 9.06 -2.60 -6.75
C ASN A 10 9.03 -1.16 -7.32
N GLU A 11 8.78 -0.98 -8.62
CA GLU A 11 8.65 0.34 -9.25
C GLU A 11 7.49 1.13 -8.62
N TYR A 12 6.33 0.49 -8.42
CA TYR A 12 5.20 1.12 -7.74
C TYR A 12 5.49 1.44 -6.27
N LEU A 13 6.15 0.53 -5.55
CA LEU A 13 6.52 0.77 -4.15
C LEU A 13 7.48 1.95 -4.00
N GLN A 14 8.43 2.13 -4.93
CA GLN A 14 9.33 3.29 -4.92
C GLN A 14 8.57 4.61 -5.10
N ALA A 15 7.64 4.65 -6.06
CA ALA A 15 6.81 5.84 -6.28
C ALA A 15 5.94 6.16 -5.04
N ILE A 16 5.32 5.14 -4.44
CA ILE A 16 4.51 5.30 -3.23
C ILE A 16 5.39 5.76 -2.05
N ALA A 17 6.57 5.16 -1.87
CA ALA A 17 7.48 5.51 -0.79
C ALA A 17 7.92 6.98 -0.87
N LYS A 18 8.23 7.49 -2.06
CA LYS A 18 8.57 8.90 -2.25
C LYS A 18 7.45 9.83 -1.81
N ILE A 19 6.21 9.56 -2.25
CA ILE A 19 5.04 10.37 -1.90
C ILE A 19 4.81 10.36 -0.38
N LEU A 20 4.85 9.18 0.24
CA LEU A 20 4.59 9.06 1.68
C LEU A 20 5.72 9.65 2.53
N TYR A 21 6.96 9.61 2.06
CA TYR A 21 8.09 10.27 2.72
C TYR A 21 7.94 11.80 2.71
N GLU A 22 7.53 12.40 1.58
CA GLU A 22 7.29 13.85 1.47
C GLU A 22 6.15 14.33 2.39
N ASP A 23 5.19 13.48 2.71
CA ASP A 23 4.06 13.75 3.62
C ASP A 23 4.36 13.37 5.09
N SER A 24 5.56 12.86 5.40
CA SER A 24 5.93 12.41 6.74
C SER A 24 6.57 13.52 7.58
N ASP A 25 6.35 13.48 8.90
CA ASP A 25 7.06 14.35 9.83
C ASP A 25 8.54 13.94 9.91
N PRO A 26 9.49 14.80 9.51
CA PRO A 26 10.90 14.45 9.50
C PRO A 26 11.45 14.11 10.90
N THR A 27 10.86 14.67 11.97
CA THR A 27 11.30 14.43 13.34
C THR A 27 11.03 13.00 13.82
N LYS A 28 10.04 12.31 13.22
CA LYS A 28 9.77 10.90 13.50
C LYS A 28 10.77 9.97 12.81
N LEU A 29 11.56 10.44 11.84
CA LEU A 29 12.41 9.58 11.02
C LEU A 29 13.83 9.37 11.59
N ASP A 30 14.14 9.97 12.74
CA ASP A 30 15.46 9.87 13.38
C ASP A 30 15.68 8.55 14.14
N THR A 31 14.60 7.83 14.46
CA THR A 31 14.67 6.59 15.24
C THR A 31 13.94 5.46 14.54
N MET A 32 14.39 4.22 14.77
CA MET A 32 13.71 3.04 14.23
C MET A 32 12.25 2.96 14.69
N ALA A 33 11.97 3.36 15.94
CA ALA A 33 10.61 3.37 16.48
C ALA A 33 9.72 4.37 15.75
N GLY A 34 10.19 5.60 15.53
CA GLY A 34 9.43 6.63 14.81
C GLY A 34 9.28 6.33 13.31
N ILE A 35 10.28 5.71 12.67
CA ILE A 35 10.16 5.19 11.29
C ILE A 35 9.06 4.13 11.23
N GLU A 36 9.08 3.17 12.13
CA GLU A 36 8.10 2.09 12.18
C GLU A 36 6.68 2.63 12.41
N GLU A 37 6.52 3.56 13.36
CA GLU A 37 5.26 4.25 13.63
C GLU A 37 4.75 4.97 12.38
N THR A 38 5.61 5.75 11.73
CA THR A 38 5.28 6.48 10.50
C THR A 38 4.86 5.53 9.38
N VAL A 39 5.58 4.42 9.19
CA VAL A 39 5.21 3.40 8.19
C VAL A 39 3.84 2.81 8.50
N ARG A 40 3.56 2.47 9.76
CA ARG A 40 2.26 1.93 10.17
C ARG A 40 1.13 2.94 9.92
N GLU A 41 1.30 4.20 10.35
CA GLU A 41 0.32 5.27 10.16
C GLU A 41 -0.03 5.45 8.67
N LYS A 42 0.98 5.70 7.84
CA LYS A 42 0.80 5.96 6.40
C LYS A 42 0.22 4.75 5.64
N THR A 43 0.64 3.54 5.99
CA THR A 43 0.12 2.32 5.35
C THR A 43 -1.32 2.04 5.73
N LEU A 44 -1.72 2.28 6.99
CA LEU A 44 -3.10 2.13 7.44
C LEU A 44 -4.03 3.18 6.81
N GLU A 45 -3.56 4.41 6.65
CA GLU A 45 -4.35 5.51 6.10
C GLU A 45 -4.55 5.39 4.59
N TYR A 46 -3.48 5.16 3.82
CA TYR A 46 -3.52 5.32 2.36
C TYR A 46 -3.51 4.02 1.56
N ILE A 47 -2.86 2.96 2.08
CA ILE A 47 -2.58 1.73 1.31
C ILE A 47 -3.58 0.63 1.66
N THR A 48 -3.68 0.29 2.94
CA THR A 48 -4.47 -0.84 3.45
C THR A 48 -5.93 -0.79 3.00
N PRO A 49 -6.64 0.37 3.05
CA PRO A 49 -8.03 0.45 2.60
C PRO A 49 -8.18 0.17 1.10
N LYS A 50 -7.23 0.63 0.27
CA LYS A 50 -7.27 0.41 -1.19
C LYS A 50 -7.07 -1.07 -1.53
N ILE A 51 -6.10 -1.72 -0.89
CA ILE A 51 -5.86 -3.16 -1.06
C ILE A 51 -7.08 -3.95 -0.57
N GLY A 52 -7.57 -3.64 0.63
CA GLY A 52 -8.74 -4.31 1.23
C GLY A 52 -9.98 -4.18 0.34
N PHE A 53 -10.26 -2.98 -0.17
CA PHE A 53 -11.37 -2.76 -1.10
C PHE A 53 -11.20 -3.54 -2.40
N PHE A 54 -10.00 -3.51 -3.01
CA PHE A 54 -9.73 -4.25 -4.24
C PHE A 54 -9.95 -5.76 -4.06
N LEU A 55 -9.48 -6.34 -2.95
CA LEU A 55 -9.66 -7.75 -2.63
C LEU A 55 -11.09 -8.11 -2.23
N SER A 56 -11.85 -7.17 -1.68
CA SER A 56 -13.26 -7.37 -1.32
C SER A 56 -14.19 -7.51 -2.54
N LYS A 57 -13.74 -7.07 -3.72
CA LYS A 57 -14.46 -7.28 -4.98
C LYS A 57 -14.40 -8.76 -5.33
N LYS A 58 -15.30 -9.57 -4.75
CA LYS A 58 -15.61 -10.89 -5.29
C LYS A 58 -15.96 -10.68 -6.76
N GLN A 59 -15.30 -11.39 -7.67
CA GLN A 59 -15.79 -11.54 -9.04
C GLN A 59 -17.26 -11.92 -8.92
N GLN A 60 -18.18 -11.02 -9.28
CA GLN A 60 -19.59 -11.35 -9.29
C GLN A 60 -19.71 -12.50 -10.29
N LYS A 61 -19.95 -13.72 -9.79
CA LYS A 61 -20.43 -14.79 -10.66
C LYS A 61 -21.70 -14.24 -11.31
N PRO A 62 -21.86 -14.33 -12.64
CA PRO A 62 -23.09 -13.93 -13.28
C PRO A 62 -24.24 -14.59 -12.52
N ARG A 63 -25.23 -13.78 -12.09
CA ARG A 63 -26.45 -14.30 -11.50
C ARG A 63 -27.06 -15.26 -12.53
N PRO A 64 -27.46 -16.49 -12.15
CA PRO A 64 -28.31 -17.28 -13.03
C PRO A 64 -29.54 -16.43 -13.32
N GLU A 65 -29.85 -16.24 -14.60
CA GLU A 65 -31.11 -15.66 -15.04
C GLU A 65 -32.21 -16.67 -14.69
N ASP A 66 -33.24 -16.21 -13.97
CA ASP A 66 -34.45 -16.98 -13.65
C ASP A 66 -35.37 -17.12 -14.86
#